data_AF-A0A812SU14-F1
#
_entry.id   AF-A0A812SU14-F1
#
_cell.length_a   1.000
_cell.length_b   1.000
_cell.length_c   1.000
_cell.angle_alpha   90.00
_cell.angle_beta   90.00
_cell.angle_gamma   90.00
#
_symmetry.space_group_name_H-M   'P 1'
#
loop_
_entity.id
_entity.type
_entity.pdbx_description
1 polymer ?
#
loop_
_entity_poly.entity_id
_entity_poly.type
_entity_poly.pdbx_seq_one_letter_code
_entity_poly.pdbx_strand_id
1 'polypeptide(L)'
;MLALLLQFGWPAMFISWALGGILALLLCLVGPMPAITSFHADVTGFQGSIPLHGWLMMAGFIGAFLGLLVYPHISWHGSDTCFLDYMCIHQSDKRMMQQGIRSIGAFLAASRELRVLWSPPYLTRLWCVFELAAYRKLNPAGKIVIKPIATDIAVYMMFFWVQLASLGILASWADSDDRVSRSMRLLGVSSSTFIFLFPALAYTARKKHQEDMQLTSDLASFDVKRVKCSNDFDRECIHAAIIEWYGSLDAFSAHTRDVFRFEVIDLMQANGILPAQYIWLPLLPVASLTCEALLGLWIVGAPATSILACFMGYIVALNLLWFPAIAVLSTFAMKHGLWVRKRRCHPFILEVFAVSVLTGSLFLLRAVLAEVATANGVEWIGLWNFLALSVAGWAWGRCWRA
;
A
#
# COMPACT_ATOMS: atom_id res chain seq x y z
N MET A 1 -3.12 -2.38 -15.04
CA MET A 1 -4.06 -3.43 -14.56
C MET A 1 -3.81 -3.81 -13.10
N LEU A 2 -2.61 -4.25 -12.70
CA LEU A 2 -2.32 -4.64 -11.29
C LEU A 2 -2.64 -3.54 -10.25
N ALA A 3 -2.35 -2.27 -10.58
CA ALA A 3 -2.73 -1.10 -9.80
C ALA A 3 -4.26 -1.02 -9.54
N LEU A 4 -5.07 -1.22 -10.59
CA LEU A 4 -6.53 -1.25 -10.47
C LEU A 4 -7.00 -2.45 -9.62
N LEU A 5 -6.35 -3.60 -9.80
CA LEU A 5 -6.65 -4.80 -9.02
C LEU A 5 -6.46 -4.55 -7.52
N LEU A 6 -5.40 -3.83 -7.13
CA LEU A 6 -5.19 -3.46 -5.74
C LEU A 6 -6.21 -2.41 -5.27
N GLN A 7 -6.40 -1.36 -6.05
CA GLN A 7 -7.27 -0.23 -5.69
C GLN A 7 -8.72 -0.65 -5.44
N PHE A 8 -9.21 -1.62 -6.22
CA PHE A 8 -10.60 -2.07 -6.15
C PHE A 8 -10.75 -3.46 -5.50
N GLY A 9 -9.78 -4.35 -5.68
CA GLY A 9 -9.82 -5.73 -5.19
C GLY A 9 -9.30 -5.94 -3.77
N TRP A 10 -8.83 -4.89 -3.09
CA TRP A 10 -8.37 -5.02 -1.70
C TRP A 10 -9.42 -5.59 -0.72
N PRO A 11 -10.75 -5.33 -0.84
CA PRO A 11 -11.71 -5.94 0.08
C PRO A 11 -11.77 -7.45 -0.13
N ALA A 12 -11.78 -7.91 -1.39
CA ALA A 12 -11.73 -9.33 -1.72
C ALA A 12 -10.41 -9.97 -1.26
N MET A 13 -9.27 -9.27 -1.41
CA MET A 13 -8.00 -9.69 -0.84
C MET A 13 -8.07 -9.91 0.68
N PHE A 14 -8.64 -8.94 1.40
CA PHE A 14 -8.78 -8.99 2.86
C PHE A 14 -9.72 -10.10 3.31
N ILE A 15 -10.89 -10.23 2.68
CA ILE A 15 -11.89 -11.26 2.99
C ILE A 15 -11.30 -12.64 2.71
N SER A 16 -10.69 -12.87 1.55
CA SER A 16 -10.11 -14.17 1.22
C SER A 16 -8.89 -14.52 2.07
N TRP A 17 -8.08 -13.54 2.48
CA TRP A 17 -7.05 -13.73 3.50
C TRP A 17 -7.65 -14.22 4.82
N ALA A 18 -8.71 -13.57 5.30
CA ALA A 18 -9.37 -13.92 6.55
C ALA A 18 -9.99 -15.33 6.46
N LEU A 19 -10.68 -15.65 5.36
CA LEU A 19 -11.26 -16.97 5.11
C LEU A 19 -10.18 -18.07 5.08
N GLY A 20 -9.06 -17.82 4.38
CA GLY A 20 -7.93 -18.74 4.36
C GLY A 20 -7.32 -18.97 5.74
N GLY A 21 -7.11 -17.89 6.50
CA GLY A 21 -6.63 -17.96 7.88
C GLY A 21 -7.58 -18.69 8.83
N ILE A 22 -8.89 -18.42 8.75
CA ILE A 22 -9.91 -19.11 9.56
C ILE A 22 -9.98 -20.59 9.21
N LEU A 23 -9.96 -20.95 7.92
CA LEU A 23 -9.96 -22.35 7.49
C LEU A 23 -8.73 -23.10 8.03
N ALA A 24 -7.54 -22.50 7.91
CA ALA A 24 -6.31 -23.08 8.45
C ALA A 24 -6.35 -23.20 9.98
N LEU A 25 -6.89 -22.20 10.68
CA LEU A 25 -7.11 -22.24 12.13
C LEU A 25 -8.00 -23.43 12.53
N LEU A 26 -9.13 -23.62 11.87
CA LEU A 26 -10.03 -24.74 12.14
C LEU A 26 -9.36 -26.09 11.86
N LEU A 27 -8.61 -26.20 10.75
CA LEU A 27 -7.86 -27.41 10.42
C LEU A 27 -6.74 -27.70 11.43
N CYS A 28 -6.08 -26.69 12.01
CA CYS A 28 -5.12 -26.93 13.08
C CYS A 28 -5.82 -27.38 14.37
N LEU A 29 -6.99 -26.81 14.71
CA LEU A 29 -7.74 -27.18 15.92
C LEU A 29 -8.32 -28.61 15.87
N VAL A 30 -8.70 -29.11 14.69
CA VAL A 30 -9.19 -30.49 14.51
C VAL A 30 -8.03 -31.51 14.55
N GLY A 31 -6.77 -31.06 14.44
CA GLY A 31 -5.58 -31.90 14.45
C GLY A 31 -5.10 -32.57 13.14
N PRO A 32 -5.69 -32.40 11.93
CA PRO A 32 -5.12 -32.99 10.71
C PRO A 32 -3.78 -32.37 10.29
N MET A 33 -3.46 -31.15 10.74
CA MET A 33 -2.30 -30.41 10.27
C MET A 33 -1.12 -30.53 11.24
N PRO A 34 0.06 -31.01 10.80
CA PRO A 34 1.22 -31.12 11.66
C PRO A 34 1.79 -29.74 12.00
N ALA A 35 2.36 -29.63 13.20
CA ALA A 35 3.22 -28.50 13.55
C ALA A 35 4.51 -28.57 12.71
N ILE A 36 4.93 -27.43 12.16
CA ILE A 36 6.19 -27.33 11.40
C ILE A 36 7.36 -27.26 12.38
N THR A 37 7.17 -26.55 13.49
CA THR A 37 8.19 -26.39 14.51
C THR A 37 7.58 -26.11 15.89
N SER A 38 8.42 -25.93 16.90
CA SER A 38 8.00 -25.56 18.25
C SER A 38 8.83 -24.39 18.77
N PHE A 39 8.21 -23.53 19.58
CA PHE A 39 8.82 -22.34 20.16
C PHE A 39 8.67 -22.34 21.66
N HIS A 40 9.77 -22.15 22.40
CA HIS A 40 9.69 -21.95 23.85
C HIS A 40 9.17 -20.53 24.15
N ALA A 41 7.91 -20.45 24.56
CA ALA A 41 7.23 -19.22 24.93
C ALA A 41 7.45 -18.91 26.41
N ASP A 42 7.83 -17.67 26.69
CA ASP A 42 7.94 -17.09 28.03
C ASP A 42 6.93 -15.93 28.11
N VAL A 43 5.70 -16.26 28.49
CA VAL A 43 4.57 -15.33 28.56
C VAL A 43 4.05 -15.32 29.99
N THR A 44 3.51 -14.20 30.44
CA THR A 44 2.94 -14.05 31.79
C THR A 44 2.09 -15.26 32.21
N GLY A 45 2.57 -16.04 33.18
CA GLY A 45 1.88 -17.23 33.70
C GLY A 45 2.08 -18.53 32.91
N PHE A 46 2.88 -18.53 31.85
CA PHE A 46 3.17 -19.70 31.02
C PHE A 46 4.62 -19.72 30.55
N GLN A 47 5.34 -20.78 30.90
CA GLN A 47 6.67 -21.09 30.38
C GLN A 47 6.64 -22.50 29.79
N GLY A 48 6.80 -22.62 28.48
CA GLY A 48 6.67 -23.92 27.81
C GLY A 48 6.84 -23.85 26.30
N SER A 49 7.03 -25.01 25.69
CA SER A 49 7.10 -25.13 24.23
C SER A 49 5.70 -25.13 23.63
N ILE A 50 5.45 -24.23 22.69
CA ILE A 50 4.21 -24.17 21.91
C ILE A 50 4.46 -24.66 20.48
N PRO A 51 3.53 -25.41 19.87
CA PRO A 51 3.62 -25.79 18.47
C PRO A 51 3.32 -24.59 17.56
N LEU A 52 4.13 -24.43 16.51
CA LEU A 52 3.93 -23.44 15.46
C LEU A 52 3.66 -24.16 14.14
N HIS A 53 2.52 -23.86 13.53
CA HIS A 53 2.02 -24.60 12.38
C HIS A 53 2.33 -23.91 11.05
N GLY A 54 2.37 -22.58 11.03
CA GLY A 54 2.65 -21.78 9.83
C GLY A 54 1.54 -21.80 8.76
N TRP A 55 0.52 -22.66 8.90
CA TRP A 55 -0.57 -22.82 7.94
C TRP A 55 -1.49 -21.61 7.86
N LEU A 56 -1.73 -20.86 8.95
CA LEU A 56 -2.54 -19.64 8.91
C LEU A 56 -1.88 -18.57 8.03
N MET A 57 -0.55 -18.50 8.08
CA MET A 57 0.22 -17.58 7.26
C MET A 57 0.21 -17.98 5.79
N MET A 58 0.44 -19.26 5.48
CA MET A 58 0.41 -19.75 4.09
C MET A 58 -0.99 -19.64 3.49
N ALA A 59 -2.02 -20.11 4.19
CA ALA A 59 -3.39 -20.05 3.73
C ALA A 59 -3.90 -18.62 3.63
N GLY A 60 -3.53 -17.74 4.57
CA GLY A 60 -3.83 -16.31 4.49
C GLY A 60 -3.19 -15.66 3.28
N PHE A 61 -1.91 -15.93 3.00
CA PHE A 61 -1.20 -15.39 1.84
C PHE A 61 -1.83 -15.87 0.51
N ILE A 62 -2.05 -17.19 0.37
CA ILE A 62 -2.69 -17.76 -0.81
C ILE A 62 -4.11 -17.19 -0.98
N GLY A 63 -4.88 -17.13 0.11
CA GLY A 63 -6.21 -16.54 0.15
C GLY A 63 -6.20 -15.08 -0.32
N ALA A 64 -5.25 -14.27 0.13
CA ALA A 64 -5.12 -12.88 -0.32
C ALA A 64 -4.94 -12.77 -1.85
N PHE A 65 -4.04 -13.57 -2.43
CA PHE A 65 -3.83 -13.58 -3.89
C PHE A 65 -5.04 -14.09 -4.66
N LEU A 66 -5.66 -15.18 -4.20
CA LEU A 66 -6.87 -15.69 -4.82
C LEU A 66 -8.00 -14.65 -4.75
N GLY A 67 -8.16 -13.94 -3.64
CA GLY A 67 -9.11 -12.84 -3.51
C GLY A 67 -8.89 -11.75 -4.55
N LEU A 68 -7.64 -11.33 -4.76
CA LEU A 68 -7.31 -10.37 -5.83
C LEU A 68 -7.60 -10.91 -7.22
N LEU A 69 -7.23 -12.16 -7.52
CA LEU A 69 -7.41 -12.74 -8.84
C LEU A 69 -8.89 -13.01 -9.17
N VAL A 70 -9.69 -13.39 -8.17
CA VAL A 70 -11.11 -13.67 -8.34
C VAL A 70 -11.93 -12.37 -8.37
N TYR A 71 -11.46 -11.28 -7.76
CA TYR A 71 -12.18 -9.99 -7.68
C TYR A 71 -12.86 -9.53 -8.98
N PRO A 72 -12.18 -9.51 -10.16
CA PRO A 72 -12.79 -9.07 -11.42
C PRO A 72 -13.99 -9.93 -11.86
N HIS A 73 -14.11 -11.14 -11.32
CA HIS A 73 -15.17 -12.10 -11.63
C HIS A 73 -16.31 -12.09 -10.60
N ILE A 74 -16.15 -11.40 -9.46
CA ILE A 74 -17.19 -11.29 -8.43
C ILE A 74 -18.02 -10.04 -8.67
N SER A 75 -19.34 -10.19 -8.84
CA SER A 75 -20.27 -9.06 -8.99
C SER A 75 -20.64 -8.38 -7.65
N TRP A 76 -19.70 -8.27 -6.69
CA TRP A 76 -20.01 -7.84 -5.31
C TRP A 76 -20.44 -6.36 -5.23
N HIS A 77 -19.99 -5.51 -6.17
CA HIS A 77 -20.39 -4.11 -6.19
C HIS A 77 -21.51 -3.87 -7.20
N GLY A 78 -22.55 -3.16 -6.76
CA GLY A 78 -23.57 -2.60 -7.64
C GLY A 78 -22.93 -1.70 -8.69
N SER A 79 -22.75 -2.25 -9.89
CA SER A 79 -22.45 -1.58 -11.16
C SER A 79 -21.52 -0.35 -11.14
N ASP A 80 -20.39 -0.38 -10.44
CA ASP A 80 -19.28 0.52 -10.81
C ASP A 80 -18.65 -0.02 -12.10
N THR A 81 -19.34 0.23 -13.22
CA THR A 81 -18.87 -0.11 -14.55
C THR A 81 -17.72 0.83 -14.93
N CYS A 82 -16.56 0.27 -15.23
CA CYS A 82 -15.41 1.02 -15.68
C CYS A 82 -15.24 0.84 -17.19
N PHE A 83 -15.10 1.94 -17.92
CA PHE A 83 -14.62 1.92 -19.30
C PHE A 83 -13.09 1.92 -19.28
N LEU A 84 -12.48 0.88 -19.81
CA LEU A 84 -11.03 0.79 -19.99
C LEU A 84 -10.74 0.70 -21.49
N ASP A 85 -10.20 1.77 -22.05
CA ASP A 85 -9.87 1.94 -23.47
C ASP A 85 -9.28 0.68 -24.12
N TYR A 86 -8.25 0.10 -23.51
CA TYR A 86 -7.54 -1.06 -24.03
C TYR A 86 -8.40 -2.33 -24.12
N MET A 87 -9.36 -2.49 -23.20
CA MET A 87 -10.24 -3.66 -23.15
C MET A 87 -11.53 -3.46 -23.94
N CYS A 88 -12.02 -2.22 -24.03
CA CYS A 88 -13.28 -1.90 -24.69
C CYS A 88 -13.13 -1.56 -26.17
N ILE A 89 -11.94 -1.11 -26.61
CA ILE A 89 -11.65 -0.79 -28.00
C ILE A 89 -10.96 -1.98 -28.64
N HIS A 90 -11.48 -2.43 -29.78
CA HIS A 90 -10.92 -3.54 -30.52
C HIS A 90 -9.49 -3.20 -30.99
N GLN A 91 -8.49 -3.99 -30.57
CA GLN A 91 -7.07 -3.68 -30.83
C GLN A 91 -6.57 -4.15 -32.22
N SER A 92 -7.20 -5.18 -32.81
CA SER A 92 -6.71 -5.79 -34.08
C SER A 92 -7.42 -5.29 -35.35
N ASP A 93 -8.74 -5.15 -35.33
CA ASP A 93 -9.55 -4.60 -36.43
C ASP A 93 -9.53 -3.07 -36.42
N LYS A 94 -8.91 -2.48 -37.46
CA LYS A 94 -8.77 -1.03 -37.61
C LYS A 94 -10.11 -0.29 -37.68
N ARG A 95 -11.15 -0.87 -38.29
CA ARG A 95 -12.46 -0.21 -38.43
C ARG A 95 -13.18 -0.17 -37.08
N MET A 96 -13.20 -1.30 -36.37
CA MET A 96 -13.77 -1.36 -35.01
C MET A 96 -12.98 -0.50 -34.02
N MET A 97 -11.66 -0.45 -34.15
CA MET A 97 -10.80 0.44 -33.37
C MET A 97 -11.19 1.90 -33.58
N GLN A 98 -11.32 2.35 -34.84
CA GLN A 98 -11.74 3.72 -35.17
C GLN A 98 -13.14 4.03 -34.65
N GLN A 99 -14.08 3.10 -34.75
CA GLN A 99 -15.43 3.26 -34.20
C GLN A 99 -15.41 3.38 -32.68
N GLY A 100 -14.60 2.58 -32.00
CA GLY A 100 -14.38 2.66 -30.55
C GLY A 100 -13.79 4.01 -30.14
N ILE A 101 -12.75 4.48 -30.85
CA ILE A 101 -12.11 5.78 -30.62
C ILE A 101 -13.12 6.93 -30.76
N ARG A 102 -13.95 6.91 -31.83
CA ARG A 102 -15.00 7.91 -32.03
C ARG A 102 -16.06 7.93 -30.91
N SER A 103 -16.20 6.83 -30.18
CA SER A 103 -17.16 6.69 -29.08
C SER A 103 -16.60 7.14 -27.72
N ILE A 104 -15.29 7.39 -27.60
CA ILE A 104 -14.65 7.80 -26.33
C ILE A 104 -15.33 9.03 -25.73
N GLY A 105 -15.66 10.03 -26.55
CA GLY A 105 -16.34 11.24 -26.08
C GLY A 105 -17.68 10.94 -25.39
N ALA A 106 -18.45 9.97 -25.90
CA ALA A 106 -19.71 9.55 -25.29
C ALA A 106 -19.48 8.84 -23.94
N PHE A 107 -18.45 8.00 -23.84
CA PHE A 107 -18.07 7.38 -22.57
C PHE A 107 -17.61 8.42 -21.55
N LEU A 108 -16.80 9.40 -21.95
CA LEU A 108 -16.38 10.50 -21.09
C LEU A 108 -17.59 11.31 -20.60
N ALA A 109 -18.53 11.65 -21.49
CA ALA A 109 -19.75 12.38 -21.12
C ALA A 109 -20.66 11.59 -20.17
N ALA A 110 -20.72 10.26 -20.30
CA ALA A 110 -21.52 9.40 -19.43
C ALA A 110 -20.81 9.03 -18.11
N SER A 111 -19.51 9.27 -17.99
CA SER A 111 -18.70 8.86 -16.84
C SER A 111 -18.85 9.82 -15.66
N ARG A 112 -19.01 9.27 -14.45
CA ARG A 112 -19.06 10.04 -13.20
C ARG A 112 -17.68 10.43 -12.65
N GLU A 113 -16.68 9.63 -12.97
CA GLU A 113 -15.29 9.80 -12.51
C GLU A 113 -14.33 9.47 -13.66
N LEU A 114 -13.32 10.32 -13.89
CA LEU A 114 -12.16 10.00 -14.71
C LEU A 114 -10.97 9.67 -13.79
N ARG A 115 -10.50 8.43 -13.86
CA ARG A 115 -9.36 7.96 -13.07
C ARG A 115 -8.11 7.83 -13.93
N VAL A 116 -7.12 8.66 -13.63
CA VAL A 116 -5.83 8.68 -14.31
C VAL A 116 -4.80 7.93 -13.48
N LEU A 117 -4.37 6.76 -13.96
CA LEU A 117 -3.20 6.07 -13.43
C LEU A 117 -1.96 6.74 -13.98
N TRP A 118 -1.38 7.59 -13.15
CA TRP A 118 -0.38 8.54 -13.60
C TRP A 118 1.03 7.93 -13.62
N SER A 119 1.77 8.29 -14.67
CA SER A 119 3.18 8.00 -14.89
C SER A 119 3.80 9.11 -15.77
N PRO A 120 5.14 9.32 -15.76
CA PRO A 120 5.79 10.36 -16.55
C PRO A 120 5.40 10.47 -18.03
N PRO A 121 5.29 9.37 -18.81
CA PRO A 121 4.94 9.49 -20.23
C PRO A 121 3.49 9.93 -20.47
N TYR A 122 2.64 9.99 -19.44
CA TYR A 122 1.20 10.27 -19.60
C TYR A 122 0.93 11.60 -20.32
N LEU A 123 1.55 12.70 -19.87
CA LEU A 123 1.36 14.04 -20.47
C LEU A 123 2.09 14.23 -21.80
N THR A 124 2.95 13.28 -22.18
CA THR A 124 3.63 13.34 -23.47
C THR A 124 2.77 12.84 -24.63
N ARG A 125 1.61 12.22 -24.34
CA ARG A 125 0.70 11.62 -25.33
C ARG A 125 -0.51 12.52 -25.57
N LEU A 126 -0.77 12.86 -26.84
CA LEU A 126 -1.86 13.76 -27.24
C LEU A 126 -3.22 13.28 -26.73
N TRP A 127 -3.54 12.00 -26.94
CA TRP A 127 -4.80 11.39 -26.53
C TRP A 127 -5.06 11.52 -25.03
N CYS A 128 -4.07 11.24 -24.20
CA CYS A 128 -4.22 11.26 -22.74
C CYS A 128 -4.52 12.67 -22.19
N VAL A 129 -3.92 13.70 -22.78
CA VAL A 129 -4.21 15.09 -22.39
C VAL A 129 -5.56 15.54 -22.95
N PHE A 130 -5.89 15.11 -24.17
CA PHE A 130 -7.20 15.36 -24.76
C PHE A 130 -8.34 14.74 -23.94
N GLU A 131 -8.24 13.48 -23.51
CA GLU A 131 -9.25 12.80 -22.68
C GLU A 131 -9.54 13.56 -21.39
N LEU A 132 -8.49 14.09 -20.78
CA LEU A 132 -8.55 14.83 -19.52
C LEU A 132 -9.28 16.17 -19.70
N ALA A 133 -8.94 16.89 -20.76
CA ALA A 133 -9.59 18.12 -21.15
C ALA A 133 -11.05 17.91 -21.59
N ALA A 134 -11.29 16.90 -22.43
CA ALA A 134 -12.60 16.49 -22.90
C ALA A 134 -13.51 16.15 -21.73
N TYR A 135 -13.02 15.34 -20.78
CA TYR A 135 -13.78 14.98 -19.59
C TYR A 135 -14.14 16.20 -18.76
N ARG A 136 -13.20 17.14 -18.51
CA ARG A 136 -13.49 18.36 -17.78
C ARG A 136 -14.50 19.26 -18.49
N LYS A 137 -14.43 19.35 -19.82
CA LYS A 137 -15.36 20.14 -20.64
C LYS A 137 -16.77 19.54 -20.61
N LEU A 138 -16.88 18.22 -20.75
CA LEU A 138 -18.13 17.47 -20.76
C LEU A 138 -18.74 17.35 -19.35
N ASN A 139 -17.89 17.29 -18.32
CA ASN A 139 -18.27 17.17 -16.92
C ASN A 139 -17.57 18.26 -16.08
N PRO A 140 -18.06 19.52 -16.08
CA PRO A 140 -17.42 20.61 -15.33
C PRO A 140 -17.25 20.31 -13.84
N ALA A 141 -18.27 19.68 -13.24
CA ALA A 141 -18.26 19.21 -11.84
C ALA A 141 -17.85 17.74 -11.69
N GLY A 142 -17.41 17.08 -12.77
CA GLY A 142 -16.99 15.70 -12.76
C GLY A 142 -15.76 15.48 -11.89
N LYS A 143 -15.68 14.30 -11.26
CA LYS A 143 -14.56 13.95 -10.40
C LYS A 143 -13.37 13.48 -11.23
N ILE A 144 -12.19 14.07 -11.04
CA ILE A 144 -10.94 13.59 -11.62
C ILE A 144 -10.08 13.03 -10.48
N VAL A 145 -9.60 11.81 -10.63
CA VAL A 145 -8.74 11.14 -9.64
C VAL A 145 -7.42 10.77 -10.28
N ILE A 146 -6.33 11.36 -9.80
CA ILE A 146 -4.97 11.08 -10.27
C ILE A 146 -4.28 10.20 -9.22
N LYS A 147 -3.85 9.00 -9.62
CA LYS A 147 -3.18 8.04 -8.73
C LYS A 147 -1.81 7.65 -9.28
N PRO A 148 -0.71 7.89 -8.55
CA PRO A 148 0.62 7.49 -8.97
C PRO A 148 0.80 5.96 -8.83
N ILE A 149 1.15 5.30 -9.93
CA ILE A 149 1.30 3.83 -10.01
C ILE A 149 2.39 3.32 -9.05
N ALA A 150 3.42 4.13 -8.79
CA ALA A 150 4.52 3.78 -7.87
C ALA A 150 4.03 3.45 -6.44
N THR A 151 2.93 4.05 -6.00
CA THR A 151 2.38 3.79 -4.65
C THR A 151 1.82 2.37 -4.55
N ASP A 152 1.10 1.91 -5.58
CA ASP A 152 0.51 0.58 -5.61
C ASP A 152 1.61 -0.51 -5.67
N ILE A 153 2.68 -0.24 -6.43
CA ILE A 153 3.87 -1.12 -6.48
C ILE A 153 4.52 -1.22 -5.09
N ALA A 154 4.69 -0.09 -4.38
CA ALA A 154 5.26 -0.10 -3.04
C ALA A 154 4.44 -0.96 -2.07
N VAL A 155 3.11 -0.90 -2.13
CA VAL A 155 2.22 -1.71 -1.28
C VAL A 155 2.39 -3.20 -1.55
N TYR A 156 2.42 -3.63 -2.82
CA TYR A 156 2.70 -5.02 -3.16
C TYR A 156 4.08 -5.45 -2.68
N MET A 157 5.11 -4.65 -2.93
CA MET A 157 6.46 -4.95 -2.46
C MET A 157 6.50 -5.11 -0.95
N MET A 158 5.88 -4.19 -0.19
CA MET A 158 5.79 -4.31 1.27
C MET A 158 5.05 -5.57 1.69
N PHE A 159 3.91 -5.89 1.07
CA PHE A 159 3.16 -7.12 1.38
C PHE A 159 4.01 -8.38 1.20
N PHE A 160 4.68 -8.53 0.05
CA PHE A 160 5.56 -9.67 -0.21
C PHE A 160 6.76 -9.71 0.74
N TRP A 161 7.40 -8.56 1.01
CA TRP A 161 8.55 -8.51 1.91
C TRP A 161 8.18 -8.82 3.35
N VAL A 162 7.05 -8.30 3.83
CA VAL A 162 6.55 -8.60 5.18
C VAL A 162 6.17 -10.08 5.29
N GLN A 163 5.66 -10.70 4.22
CA GLN A 163 5.45 -12.14 4.15
C GLN A 163 6.78 -12.93 4.25
N LEU A 164 7.81 -12.54 3.50
CA LEU A 164 9.13 -13.18 3.56
C LEU A 164 9.80 -12.99 4.93
N ALA A 165 9.68 -11.80 5.52
CA ALA A 165 10.18 -11.53 6.86
C ALA A 165 9.46 -12.38 7.92
N SER A 166 8.14 -12.55 7.80
CA SER A 166 7.34 -13.38 8.70
C SER A 166 7.73 -14.86 8.60
N LEU A 167 8.01 -15.35 7.40
CA LEU A 167 8.59 -16.67 7.17
C LEU A 167 9.98 -16.82 7.78
N GLY A 168 10.84 -15.81 7.63
CA GLY A 168 12.17 -15.79 8.25
C GLY A 168 12.10 -15.80 9.77
N ILE A 169 11.15 -15.06 10.36
CA ILE A 169 10.90 -15.06 11.82
C ILE A 169 10.45 -16.45 12.27
N LEU A 170 9.47 -17.04 11.58
CA LEU A 170 8.99 -18.39 11.88
C LEU A 170 10.14 -19.41 11.81
N ALA A 171 10.97 -19.36 10.76
CA ALA A 171 12.14 -20.22 10.62
C ALA A 171 13.20 -19.95 11.69
N SER A 172 13.37 -18.70 12.12
CA SER A 172 14.30 -18.36 13.20
C SER A 172 13.85 -18.89 14.56
N TRP A 173 12.55 -19.13 14.75
CA TRP A 173 11.99 -19.78 15.93
C TRP A 173 12.14 -21.29 15.90
N ALA A 174 12.33 -21.87 14.71
CA ALA A 174 12.60 -23.29 14.61
C ALA A 174 13.95 -23.64 15.24
N ASP A 175 13.94 -24.67 16.09
CA ASP A 175 15.13 -25.44 16.45
C ASP A 175 16.19 -24.72 17.31
N SER A 176 15.78 -23.82 18.22
CA SER A 176 16.70 -23.40 19.30
C SER A 176 16.07 -23.33 20.68
N ASP A 177 16.60 -24.16 21.56
CA ASP A 177 16.45 -24.00 23.01
C ASP A 177 17.29 -22.83 23.53
N ASP A 178 18.39 -22.48 22.86
CA ASP A 178 19.24 -21.36 23.29
C ASP A 178 18.65 -19.98 22.92
N ARG A 179 18.38 -19.18 23.95
CA ARG A 179 17.85 -17.81 23.85
C ARG A 179 18.81 -16.88 23.10
N VAL A 180 20.12 -17.04 23.27
CA VAL A 180 21.12 -16.15 22.64
C VAL A 180 21.13 -16.37 21.13
N SER A 181 21.23 -17.63 20.69
CA SER A 181 21.17 -18.01 19.28
C SER A 181 19.87 -17.53 18.60
N ARG A 182 18.73 -17.64 19.28
CA ARG A 182 17.43 -17.14 18.80
C ARG A 182 17.45 -15.63 18.56
N SER A 183 17.89 -14.85 19.54
CA SER A 183 17.97 -13.39 19.44
C SER A 183 18.90 -12.96 18.31
N MET A 184 20.03 -13.65 18.12
CA MET A 184 20.95 -13.39 17.00
C MET A 184 20.30 -13.69 15.64
N ARG A 185 19.55 -14.79 15.51
CA ARG A 185 18.82 -15.10 14.26
C ARG A 185 17.70 -14.10 13.98
N LEU A 186 16.93 -13.72 15.00
CA LEU A 186 15.88 -12.70 14.87
C LEU A 186 16.46 -11.34 14.47
N LEU A 187 17.57 -10.93 15.07
CA LEU A 187 18.30 -9.74 14.69
C LEU A 187 18.81 -9.85 13.24
N GLY A 188 19.33 -11.01 12.85
CA GLY A 188 19.80 -11.29 11.49
C GLY A 188 18.69 -11.18 10.45
N VAL A 189 17.52 -11.81 10.68
CA VAL A 189 16.34 -11.76 9.81
C VAL A 189 15.77 -10.35 9.73
N SER A 190 15.69 -9.66 10.88
CA SER A 190 15.20 -8.27 10.91
C SER A 190 16.16 -7.36 10.12
N SER A 191 17.46 -7.47 10.37
CA SER A 191 18.48 -6.68 9.69
C SER A 191 18.52 -6.96 8.20
N SER A 192 18.43 -8.23 7.77
CA SER A 192 18.40 -8.58 6.34
C SER A 192 17.16 -8.02 5.66
N THR A 193 15.99 -8.14 6.30
CA THR A 193 14.74 -7.54 5.82
C THR A 193 14.93 -6.04 5.61
N PHE A 194 15.51 -5.32 6.58
CA PHE A 194 15.81 -3.90 6.45
C PHE A 194 16.79 -3.63 5.31
N ILE A 195 17.90 -4.37 5.21
CA ILE A 195 18.94 -4.18 4.19
C ILE A 195 18.38 -4.30 2.76
N PHE A 196 17.42 -5.19 2.51
CA PHE A 196 16.87 -5.40 1.17
C PHE A 196 15.61 -4.59 0.88
N LEU A 197 14.66 -4.54 1.82
CA LEU A 197 13.41 -3.80 1.63
C LEU A 197 13.67 -2.30 1.54
N PHE A 198 14.59 -1.79 2.37
CA PHE A 198 14.77 -0.35 2.48
C PHE A 198 15.28 0.29 1.17
N PRO A 199 16.36 -0.18 0.51
CA PRO A 199 16.78 0.37 -0.77
C PRO A 199 15.68 0.30 -1.84
N ALA A 200 14.86 -0.74 -1.84
CA ALA A 200 13.74 -0.87 -2.77
C ALA A 200 12.65 0.18 -2.50
N LEU A 201 12.27 0.40 -1.23
CA LEU A 201 11.33 1.45 -0.85
C LEU A 201 11.90 2.84 -1.10
N ALA A 202 13.17 3.06 -0.79
CA ALA A 202 13.87 4.31 -1.04
C ALA A 202 13.93 4.64 -2.53
N TYR A 203 14.20 3.63 -3.36
CA TYR A 203 14.16 3.77 -4.81
C TYR A 203 12.76 4.14 -5.29
N THR A 204 11.72 3.44 -4.83
CA THR A 204 10.33 3.74 -5.21
C THR A 204 9.89 5.12 -4.74
N ALA A 205 10.26 5.53 -3.53
CA ALA A 205 9.97 6.86 -2.99
C ALA A 205 10.71 7.95 -3.76
N ARG A 206 11.98 7.74 -4.11
CA ARG A 206 12.76 8.65 -4.95
C ARG A 206 12.17 8.75 -6.34
N LYS A 207 11.84 7.62 -6.95
CA LYS A 207 11.19 7.57 -8.25
C LYS A 207 9.89 8.35 -8.21
N LYS A 208 9.00 8.08 -7.26
CA LYS A 208 7.77 8.84 -7.05
C LYS A 208 8.03 10.35 -6.91
N HIS A 209 9.01 10.75 -6.10
CA HIS A 209 9.34 12.16 -5.92
C HIS A 209 9.82 12.82 -7.23
N GLN A 210 10.70 12.15 -7.98
CA GLN A 210 11.17 12.62 -9.29
C GLN A 210 10.03 12.73 -10.28
N GLU A 211 9.15 11.72 -10.29
CA GLU A 211 7.94 11.66 -11.07
C GLU A 211 7.02 12.87 -10.73
N ASP A 212 6.73 13.14 -9.46
CA ASP A 212 5.89 14.28 -9.04
C ASP A 212 6.50 15.65 -9.45
N MET A 213 7.83 15.78 -9.35
CA MET A 213 8.54 16.98 -9.82
C MET A 213 8.48 17.12 -11.34
N GLN A 214 8.66 16.01 -12.07
CA GLN A 214 8.56 15.97 -13.52
C GLN A 214 7.15 16.35 -13.97
N LEU A 215 6.10 15.82 -13.33
CA LEU A 215 4.71 16.19 -13.61
C LEU A 215 4.49 17.70 -13.50
N THR A 216 4.97 18.29 -12.41
CA THR A 216 4.82 19.73 -12.16
C THR A 216 5.53 20.54 -13.25
N SER A 217 6.72 20.11 -13.67
CA SER A 217 7.50 20.73 -14.74
C SER A 217 6.86 20.56 -16.12
N ASP A 218 6.39 19.36 -16.44
CA ASP A 218 5.76 19.01 -17.71
C ASP A 218 4.45 19.78 -17.88
N LEU A 219 3.66 19.93 -16.81
CA LEU A 219 2.47 20.79 -16.81
C LEU A 219 2.83 22.26 -16.99
N ALA A 220 3.88 22.76 -16.35
CA ALA A 220 4.30 24.17 -16.45
C ALA A 220 4.78 24.55 -17.85
N SER A 221 5.41 23.60 -18.55
CA SER A 221 5.97 23.80 -19.89
C SER A 221 5.12 23.17 -21.01
N PHE A 222 3.87 22.79 -20.69
CA PHE A 222 3.02 22.06 -21.61
C PHE A 222 2.71 22.85 -22.89
N ASP A 223 2.89 22.19 -24.03
CA ASP A 223 2.57 22.71 -25.36
C ASP A 223 1.97 21.57 -26.20
N VAL A 224 0.69 21.70 -26.54
CA VAL A 224 -0.05 20.70 -27.32
C VAL A 224 0.56 20.47 -28.71
N LYS A 225 1.32 21.42 -29.25
CA LYS A 225 1.98 21.25 -30.56
C LYS A 225 3.17 20.28 -30.47
N ARG A 226 3.75 20.10 -29.27
CA ARG A 226 4.95 19.28 -29.02
C ARG A 226 4.66 17.87 -28.52
N VAL A 227 3.41 17.58 -28.15
CA VAL A 227 3.04 16.25 -27.66
C VAL A 227 3.08 15.21 -28.77
N LYS A 228 3.42 13.97 -28.38
CA LYS A 228 3.54 12.83 -29.28
C LYS A 228 2.14 12.32 -29.64
N CYS A 229 1.95 12.03 -30.92
CA CYS A 229 0.81 11.32 -31.45
C CYS A 229 1.36 10.26 -32.42
N SER A 230 0.83 9.04 -32.36
CA SER A 230 1.27 7.93 -33.21
C SER A 230 0.70 8.01 -34.63
N ASN A 231 -0.35 8.80 -34.82
CA ASN A 231 -1.10 8.86 -36.07
C ASN A 231 -1.44 10.32 -36.38
N ASP A 232 -1.00 10.81 -37.53
CA ASP A 232 -1.22 12.21 -37.92
C ASP A 232 -2.69 12.53 -38.16
N PHE A 233 -3.47 11.55 -38.63
CA PHE A 233 -4.93 11.72 -38.77
C PHE A 233 -5.61 11.98 -37.41
N ASP A 234 -5.21 11.25 -36.36
CA ASP A 234 -5.74 11.46 -35.02
C ASP A 234 -5.29 12.82 -34.47
N ARG A 235 -4.05 13.22 -34.78
CA ARG A 235 -3.54 14.55 -34.41
C ARG A 235 -4.39 15.66 -35.00
N GLU A 236 -4.70 15.60 -36.29
CA GLU A 236 -5.55 16.59 -36.96
C GLU A 236 -6.95 16.64 -36.35
N CYS A 237 -7.59 15.48 -36.14
CA CYS A 237 -8.91 15.39 -35.54
C CYS A 237 -8.95 15.96 -34.12
N ILE A 238 -7.98 15.61 -33.28
CA ILE A 238 -7.88 16.10 -31.90
C ILE A 238 -7.58 17.60 -31.89
N HIS A 239 -6.67 18.08 -32.74
CA HIS A 239 -6.39 19.50 -32.85
C HIS A 239 -7.62 20.30 -33.28
N ALA A 240 -8.40 19.79 -34.24
CA ALA A 240 -9.65 20.42 -34.65
C ALA A 240 -10.66 20.50 -33.48
N ALA A 241 -10.86 19.41 -32.73
CA ALA A 241 -11.72 19.40 -31.56
C ALA A 241 -11.24 20.35 -30.44
N ILE A 242 -9.92 20.44 -30.23
CA ILE A 242 -9.34 21.39 -29.28
C ILE A 242 -9.61 22.83 -29.71
N ILE A 243 -9.42 23.14 -31.00
CA ILE A 243 -9.71 24.47 -31.55
C ILE A 243 -11.18 24.81 -31.40
N GLU A 244 -12.08 23.85 -31.63
CA GLU A 244 -13.52 24.04 -31.43
C GLU A 244 -13.87 24.34 -29.96
N TRP A 245 -13.29 23.63 -29.00
CA TRP A 245 -13.65 23.77 -27.58
C TRP A 245 -12.96 24.91 -26.84
N TYR A 246 -11.73 25.25 -27.25
CA TYR A 246 -10.85 26.21 -26.58
C TYR A 246 -10.50 27.42 -27.46
N GLY A 247 -10.99 27.47 -28.70
CA GLY A 247 -10.75 28.54 -29.67
C GLY A 247 -9.39 28.45 -30.39
N SER A 248 -8.35 27.95 -29.72
CA SER A 248 -7.04 27.69 -30.34
C SER A 248 -6.21 26.68 -29.57
N LEU A 249 -5.20 26.11 -30.24
CA LEU A 249 -4.21 25.23 -29.60
C LEU A 249 -3.38 25.95 -28.51
N ASP A 250 -3.13 27.25 -28.70
CA ASP A 250 -2.39 28.06 -27.74
C ASP A 250 -3.23 28.38 -26.50
N ALA A 251 -4.53 28.68 -26.68
CA ALA A 251 -5.47 28.85 -25.58
C ALA A 251 -5.63 27.57 -24.77
N PHE A 252 -5.68 26.41 -25.43
CA PHE A 252 -5.69 25.12 -24.76
C PHE A 252 -4.41 24.85 -23.95
N SER A 253 -3.24 25.13 -24.53
CA SER A 253 -1.96 24.98 -23.85
C SER A 253 -1.84 25.91 -22.64
N ALA A 254 -2.31 27.16 -22.77
CA ALA A 254 -2.38 28.11 -21.66
C ALA A 254 -3.32 27.61 -20.54
N HIS A 255 -4.52 27.16 -20.91
CA HIS A 255 -5.46 26.56 -19.96
C HIS A 255 -4.85 25.37 -19.18
N THR A 256 -4.08 24.53 -19.88
CA THR A 256 -3.41 23.37 -19.28
C THR A 256 -2.28 23.80 -18.32
N ARG A 257 -1.48 24.80 -18.72
CA ARG A 257 -0.36 25.33 -17.92
C ARG A 257 -0.81 26.03 -16.63
N ASP A 258 -1.97 26.67 -16.68
CA ASP A 258 -2.47 27.50 -15.58
C ASP A 258 -3.53 26.71 -14.79
N VAL A 259 -4.79 26.78 -15.23
CA VAL A 259 -5.96 26.26 -14.50
C VAL A 259 -5.80 24.77 -14.19
N PHE A 260 -5.50 23.98 -15.21
CA PHE A 260 -5.44 22.53 -15.06
C PHE A 260 -4.26 22.10 -14.19
N ARG A 261 -3.10 22.74 -14.34
CA ARG A 261 -1.93 22.47 -13.49
C ARG A 261 -2.22 22.67 -12.02
N PHE A 262 -2.86 23.79 -11.65
CA PHE A 262 -3.22 24.04 -10.25
C PHE A 262 -4.19 22.98 -9.72
N GLU A 263 -5.18 22.60 -10.52
CA GLU A 263 -6.11 21.52 -10.16
C GLU A 263 -5.39 20.18 -9.94
N VAL A 264 -4.48 19.78 -10.83
CA VAL A 264 -3.71 18.52 -10.67
C VAL A 264 -2.86 18.55 -9.41
N ILE A 265 -2.15 19.66 -9.18
CA ILE A 265 -1.28 19.81 -8.00
C ILE A 265 -2.13 19.75 -6.72
N ASP A 266 -3.27 20.43 -6.69
CA ASP A 266 -4.19 20.40 -5.56
C ASP A 266 -4.75 18.98 -5.32
N LEU A 267 -5.19 18.29 -6.38
CA LEU A 267 -5.66 16.91 -6.29
C LEU A 267 -4.57 15.96 -5.76
N MET A 268 -3.31 16.16 -6.14
CA MET A 268 -2.20 15.36 -5.62
C MET A 268 -1.87 15.68 -4.16
N GLN A 269 -1.96 16.96 -3.76
CA GLN A 269 -1.71 17.39 -2.39
C GLN A 269 -2.81 16.93 -1.43
N ALA A 270 -4.08 17.09 -1.84
CA ALA A 270 -5.26 16.70 -1.08
C ALA A 270 -5.35 15.17 -0.87
N ASN A 271 -4.91 14.39 -1.86
CA ASN A 271 -4.81 12.92 -1.75
C ASN A 271 -3.50 12.45 -1.10
N GLY A 272 -2.71 13.35 -0.51
CA GLY A 272 -1.38 13.06 0.02
C GLY A 272 -1.36 12.13 1.25
N ILE A 273 -2.52 11.80 1.81
CA ILE A 273 -2.67 10.78 2.84
C ILE A 273 -2.80 9.43 2.14
N LEU A 274 -1.93 8.47 2.49
CA LEU A 274 -2.07 7.10 2.02
C LEU A 274 -3.45 6.57 2.43
N PRO A 275 -4.22 6.00 1.49
CA PRO A 275 -5.48 5.37 1.82
C PRO A 275 -5.28 4.34 2.94
N ALA A 276 -6.17 4.29 3.93
CA ALA A 276 -6.01 3.44 5.10
C ALA A 276 -5.74 1.96 4.73
N GLN A 277 -6.40 1.48 3.66
CA GLN A 277 -6.17 0.12 3.15
C GLN A 277 -4.70 -0.15 2.77
N TYR A 278 -3.95 0.85 2.31
CA TYR A 278 -2.54 0.67 1.93
C TYR A 278 -1.62 0.54 3.14
N ILE A 279 -2.09 0.95 4.32
CA ILE A 279 -1.41 0.74 5.59
C ILE A 279 -1.72 -0.68 6.11
N TRP A 280 -2.98 -1.10 6.03
CA TRP A 280 -3.42 -2.38 6.59
C TRP A 280 -3.02 -3.60 5.76
N LEU A 281 -3.05 -3.51 4.42
CA LEU A 281 -2.75 -4.65 3.56
C LEU A 281 -1.35 -5.25 3.82
N PRO A 282 -0.26 -4.46 3.90
CA PRO A 282 1.06 -5.01 4.21
C PRO A 282 1.18 -5.66 5.59
N LEU A 283 0.25 -5.40 6.52
CA LEU A 283 0.28 -5.94 7.89
C LEU A 283 -0.40 -7.30 8.01
N LEU A 284 -1.15 -7.74 6.99
CA LEU A 284 -1.84 -9.02 7.00
C LEU A 284 -0.92 -10.23 7.27
N PRO A 285 0.29 -10.35 6.69
CA PRO A 285 1.17 -11.48 6.99
C PRO A 285 1.63 -11.54 8.45
N VAL A 286 1.92 -10.37 9.05
CA VAL A 286 2.33 -10.30 10.46
C VAL A 286 1.14 -10.61 11.37
N ALA A 287 -0.06 -10.17 11.01
CA ALA A 287 -1.27 -10.57 11.74
C ALA A 287 -1.43 -12.10 11.76
N SER A 288 -1.26 -12.77 10.60
CA SER A 288 -1.26 -14.24 10.53
C SER A 288 -0.18 -14.88 11.43
N LEU A 289 1.04 -14.34 11.45
CA LEU A 289 2.12 -14.82 12.32
C LEU A 289 1.78 -14.68 13.81
N THR A 290 1.18 -13.57 14.22
CA THR A 290 0.77 -13.39 15.63
C THR A 290 -0.40 -14.30 16.01
N CYS A 291 -1.32 -14.59 15.07
CA CYS A 291 -2.39 -15.54 15.28
C CYS A 291 -1.85 -16.98 15.43
N GLU A 292 -0.78 -17.35 14.71
CA GLU A 292 -0.09 -18.64 14.89
C GLU A 292 0.45 -18.81 16.31
N ALA A 293 1.08 -17.78 16.88
CA ALA A 293 1.58 -17.84 18.25
C ALA A 293 0.44 -18.00 19.27
N LEU A 294 -0.69 -17.30 19.08
CA LEU A 294 -1.88 -17.45 19.92
C LEU A 294 -2.50 -18.85 19.81
N LEU A 295 -2.58 -19.39 18.60
CA LEU A 295 -3.06 -20.75 18.37
C LEU A 295 -2.16 -21.78 19.07
N GLY A 296 -0.84 -21.62 19.01
CA GLY A 296 0.09 -22.47 19.73
C GLY A 296 -0.16 -22.48 21.24
N LEU A 297 -0.33 -21.30 21.86
CA LEU A 297 -0.69 -21.17 23.28
C LEU A 297 -2.04 -21.84 23.60
N TRP A 298 -3.02 -21.68 22.71
CA TRP A 298 -4.34 -22.31 22.87
C TRP A 298 -4.26 -23.84 22.85
N ILE A 299 -3.54 -24.41 21.88
CA ILE A 299 -3.42 -25.87 21.70
C ILE A 299 -2.77 -26.55 22.91
N VAL A 300 -1.77 -25.91 23.53
CA VAL A 300 -1.11 -26.47 24.74
C VAL A 300 -1.90 -26.24 26.03
N GLY A 301 -3.06 -25.58 25.96
CA GLY A 301 -3.87 -25.28 27.15
C GLY A 301 -3.22 -24.25 28.07
N ALA A 302 -2.50 -23.26 27.51
CA ALA A 302 -1.94 -22.19 28.31
C ALA A 302 -3.03 -21.43 29.11
N PRO A 303 -2.73 -20.87 30.29
CA PRO A 303 -3.69 -20.08 31.06
C PRO A 303 -4.32 -18.96 30.23
N ALA A 304 -5.61 -18.70 30.46
CA ALA A 304 -6.35 -17.64 29.76
C ALA A 304 -5.69 -16.26 29.91
N THR A 305 -5.01 -16.01 31.04
CA THR A 305 -4.21 -14.81 31.28
C THR A 305 -3.04 -14.68 30.32
N SER A 306 -2.35 -15.77 29.99
CA SER A 306 -1.23 -15.80 29.04
C SER A 306 -1.72 -15.58 27.60
N ILE A 307 -2.84 -16.18 27.23
CA ILE A 307 -3.47 -15.99 25.91
C ILE A 307 -3.92 -14.52 25.74
N LEU A 308 -4.61 -13.97 26.74
CA LEU A 308 -5.03 -12.56 26.75
C LEU A 308 -3.83 -11.61 26.71
N ALA A 309 -2.78 -11.90 27.49
CA ALA A 309 -1.53 -11.17 27.49
C ALA A 309 -0.89 -11.10 26.09
N CYS A 310 -0.77 -12.25 25.42
CA CYS A 310 -0.26 -12.36 24.06
C CYS A 310 -1.15 -11.58 23.06
N PHE A 311 -2.48 -11.69 23.17
CA PHE A 311 -3.42 -11.00 22.31
C PHE A 311 -3.28 -9.47 22.44
N MET A 312 -3.27 -8.96 23.67
CA MET A 312 -3.14 -7.53 23.94
C MET A 312 -1.74 -7.00 23.55
N GLY A 313 -0.68 -7.78 23.75
CA GLY A 313 0.68 -7.39 23.43
C GLY A 313 0.98 -7.36 21.92
N TYR A 314 0.60 -8.42 21.20
CA TYR A 314 0.97 -8.63 19.80
C TYR A 314 -0.13 -8.24 18.81
N ILE A 315 -1.41 -8.50 19.09
CA ILE A 315 -2.47 -8.12 18.15
C ILE A 315 -2.86 -6.66 18.36
N VAL A 316 -3.26 -6.28 19.57
CA VAL A 316 -3.76 -4.93 19.83
C VAL A 316 -2.64 -3.90 19.77
N ALA A 317 -1.69 -3.95 20.70
CA ALA A 317 -0.65 -2.92 20.78
C ALA A 317 0.26 -2.91 19.55
N LEU A 318 0.67 -4.08 19.08
CA LEU A 318 1.64 -4.17 18.00
C LEU A 318 0.99 -4.04 16.61
N ASN A 319 0.07 -4.93 16.23
CA ASN A 319 -0.50 -4.95 14.87
C ASN A 319 -1.52 -3.84 14.61
N LEU A 320 -2.40 -3.54 15.56
CA LEU A 320 -3.47 -2.56 15.35
C LEU A 320 -3.06 -1.12 15.68
N LEU A 321 -2.12 -0.91 16.61
CA LEU A 321 -1.73 0.43 17.04
C LEU A 321 -0.35 0.83 16.51
N TRP A 322 0.71 0.10 16.89
CA TRP A 322 2.09 0.50 16.62
C TRP A 322 2.43 0.49 15.14
N PHE A 323 2.22 -0.63 14.44
CA PHE A 323 2.59 -0.78 13.03
C PHE A 323 1.96 0.29 12.13
N PRO A 324 0.62 0.51 12.17
CA PRO A 324 0.00 1.57 11.39
C PRO A 324 0.51 2.95 11.76
N ALA A 325 0.72 3.23 13.06
CA ALA A 325 1.24 4.51 13.51
C ALA A 325 2.63 4.82 12.94
N ILE A 326 3.53 3.84 12.96
CA ILE A 326 4.86 3.98 12.35
C ILE A 326 4.74 4.18 10.84
N ALA A 327 3.91 3.41 10.13
CA ALA A 327 3.72 3.59 8.69
C ALA A 327 3.21 5.01 8.35
N VAL A 328 2.23 5.52 9.10
CA VAL A 328 1.72 6.89 8.97
C VAL A 328 2.84 7.91 9.24
N LEU A 329 3.60 7.74 10.31
CA LEU A 329 4.68 8.66 10.66
C LEU A 329 5.80 8.68 9.61
N SER A 330 6.22 7.51 9.12
CA SER A 330 7.23 7.40 8.07
C SER A 330 6.77 8.12 6.81
N THR A 331 5.51 7.93 6.40
CA THR A 331 4.97 8.54 5.18
C THR A 331 4.81 10.04 5.32
N PHE A 332 4.39 10.51 6.49
CA PHE A 332 4.35 11.92 6.85
C PHE A 332 5.74 12.57 6.79
N ALA A 333 6.75 11.91 7.38
CA ALA A 333 8.14 12.40 7.39
C ALA A 333 8.72 12.49 5.97
N MET A 334 8.45 11.48 5.12
CA MET A 334 8.85 11.48 3.71
C MET A 334 8.17 12.58 2.88
N LYS A 335 6.91 12.92 3.19
CA LYS A 335 6.16 13.97 2.48
C LYS A 335 6.67 15.36 2.84
N HIS A 336 6.80 15.64 4.15
CA HIS A 336 7.10 16.98 4.64
C HIS A 336 8.59 17.33 4.61
N GLY A 337 9.46 16.33 4.50
CA GLY A 337 10.88 16.53 4.59
C GLY A 337 11.39 16.53 6.03
N LEU A 338 12.67 16.19 6.20
CA LEU A 338 13.39 16.47 7.43
C LEU A 338 13.96 17.89 7.34
N TRP A 339 13.46 18.77 8.21
CA TRP A 339 13.91 20.15 8.30
C TRP A 339 14.88 20.30 9.46
N VAL A 340 16.12 20.73 9.16
CA VAL A 340 17.10 21.08 10.18
C VAL A 340 17.38 22.58 10.06
N ARG A 341 17.04 23.34 11.11
CA ARG A 341 17.33 24.79 11.19
C ARG A 341 16.81 25.59 9.98
N LYS A 342 15.55 25.36 9.58
CA LYS A 342 14.87 25.99 8.42
C LYS A 342 15.44 25.66 7.03
N ARG A 343 16.42 24.75 6.92
CA ARG A 343 16.87 24.20 5.63
C ARG A 343 16.36 22.77 5.51
N ARG A 344 15.79 22.43 4.36
CA ARG A 344 15.46 21.04 4.03
C ARG A 344 16.76 20.25 3.90
N CYS A 345 16.86 19.08 4.53
CA CYS A 345 18.00 18.19 4.37
C CYS A 345 18.15 17.80 2.90
N HIS A 346 19.12 18.41 2.22
CA HIS A 346 19.52 18.04 0.88
C HIS A 346 20.84 17.27 0.98
N PRO A 347 21.02 16.15 0.25
CA PRO A 347 20.12 15.52 -0.72
C PRO A 347 18.95 14.74 -0.12
N PHE A 348 17.87 14.61 -0.88
CA PHE A 348 16.69 13.75 -0.58
C PHE A 348 17.07 12.34 -0.12
N ILE A 349 18.16 11.77 -0.64
CA ILE A 349 18.67 10.45 -0.25
C ILE A 349 18.97 10.36 1.25
N LEU A 350 19.58 11.40 1.83
CA LEU A 350 19.90 11.45 3.26
C LEU A 350 18.63 11.51 4.11
N GLU A 351 17.60 12.21 3.62
CA GLU A 351 16.28 12.26 4.25
C GLU A 351 15.62 10.88 4.27
N VAL A 352 15.55 10.21 3.12
CA VAL A 352 15.00 8.86 2.99
C VAL A 352 15.74 7.87 3.88
N PHE A 353 17.08 7.95 3.91
CA PHE A 353 17.92 7.15 4.78
C PHE A 353 17.61 7.40 6.25
N ALA A 354 17.57 8.65 6.69
CA ALA A 354 17.32 9.01 8.08
C ALA A 354 15.91 8.58 8.55
N VAL A 355 14.87 8.84 7.74
CA VAL A 355 13.50 8.38 8.05
C VAL A 355 13.46 6.87 8.20
N SER A 356 14.26 6.15 7.41
CA SER A 356 14.20 4.69 7.39
C SER A 356 15.03 4.02 8.46
N VAL A 357 16.18 4.61 8.82
CA VAL A 357 16.91 4.23 10.04
C VAL A 357 16.00 4.44 11.25
N LEU A 358 15.35 5.60 11.37
CA LEU A 358 14.41 5.87 12.46
C LEU A 358 13.25 4.86 12.48
N THR A 359 12.63 4.63 11.32
CA THR A 359 11.54 3.66 11.16
C THR A 359 11.99 2.25 11.55
N GLY A 360 13.18 1.83 11.11
CA GLY A 360 13.75 0.54 11.46
C GLY A 360 14.09 0.41 12.94
N SER A 361 14.66 1.44 13.55
CA SER A 361 14.91 1.47 14.99
C SER A 361 13.62 1.38 15.80
N LEU A 362 12.56 2.07 15.39
CA LEU A 362 11.23 1.96 16.03
C LEU A 362 10.63 0.56 15.84
N PHE A 363 10.88 -0.09 14.70
CA PHE A 363 10.48 -1.47 14.46
C PHE A 363 11.30 -2.52 15.21
N LEU A 364 12.54 -2.23 15.60
CA LEU A 364 13.34 -3.10 16.46
C LEU A 364 12.96 -2.88 17.93
N LEU A 365 12.83 -1.63 18.35
CA LEU A 365 12.44 -1.25 19.71
C LEU A 365 11.11 -1.90 20.11
N ARG A 366 10.12 -1.91 19.22
CA ARG A 366 8.83 -2.57 19.50
C ARG A 366 8.97 -4.05 19.81
N ALA A 367 9.91 -4.76 19.16
CA ALA A 367 10.03 -6.21 19.31
C ALA A 367 10.53 -6.53 20.72
N VAL A 368 11.52 -5.75 21.18
CA VAL A 368 12.02 -5.81 22.55
C VAL A 368 10.93 -5.42 23.55
N LEU A 369 10.21 -4.33 23.31
CA LEU A 369 9.14 -3.87 24.22
C LEU A 369 8.00 -4.88 24.33
N ALA A 370 7.58 -5.50 23.22
CA ALA A 370 6.54 -6.51 23.23
C ALA A 370 6.98 -7.79 23.97
N GLU A 371 8.21 -8.25 23.77
CA GLU A 371 8.75 -9.41 24.50
C GLU A 371 8.86 -9.12 26.00
N VAL A 372 9.44 -7.96 26.37
CA VAL A 372 9.55 -7.55 27.78
C VAL A 372 8.15 -7.42 28.41
N ALA A 373 7.21 -6.78 27.72
CA ALA A 373 5.87 -6.59 28.26
C ALA A 373 5.15 -7.92 28.48
N THR A 374 5.25 -8.86 27.53
CA THR A 374 4.57 -10.15 27.64
C THR A 374 5.18 -11.06 28.69
N ALA A 375 6.48 -10.95 28.97
CA ALA A 375 7.17 -11.74 30.00
C ALA A 375 6.97 -11.22 31.45
N ASN A 376 6.72 -9.91 31.64
CA ASN A 376 6.80 -9.28 32.98
C ASN A 376 5.43 -9.04 33.68
N GLY A 377 4.32 -9.54 33.15
CA GLY A 377 3.02 -9.42 33.81
C GLY A 377 2.02 -8.51 33.10
N VAL A 378 0.76 -8.56 33.56
CA VAL A 378 -0.37 -7.81 32.97
C VAL A 378 -0.16 -6.29 33.06
N GLU A 379 0.51 -5.79 34.10
CA GLU A 379 0.79 -4.37 34.29
C GLU A 379 1.66 -3.79 33.16
N TRP A 380 2.73 -4.51 32.79
CA TRP A 380 3.61 -4.13 31.69
C TRP A 380 2.91 -4.16 30.33
N ILE A 381 1.98 -5.09 30.14
CA ILE A 381 1.15 -5.16 28.93
C ILE A 381 0.21 -3.97 28.86
N GLY A 382 -0.37 -3.56 29.98
CA GLY A 382 -1.17 -2.33 30.09
C GLY A 382 -0.36 -1.08 29.71
N LEU A 383 0.86 -0.95 30.25
CA LEU A 383 1.78 0.14 29.92
C LEU A 383 2.15 0.16 28.43
N TRP A 384 2.45 -1.01 27.87
CA TRP A 384 2.77 -1.15 26.44
C TRP A 384 1.59 -0.74 25.55
N ASN A 385 0.38 -1.18 25.87
CA ASN A 385 -0.84 -0.79 25.15
C ASN A 385 -1.10 0.72 25.24
N PHE A 386 -0.92 1.32 26.42
CA PHE A 386 -1.06 2.76 26.61
C PHE A 386 -0.05 3.55 25.77
N LEU A 387 1.21 3.12 25.75
CA LEU A 387 2.25 3.74 24.92
C LEU A 387 1.90 3.63 23.43
N ALA A 388 1.54 2.43 22.96
CA ALA A 388 1.18 2.20 21.57
C ALA A 388 -0.04 3.03 21.14
N LEU A 389 -1.07 3.10 22.01
CA LEU A 389 -2.25 3.93 21.78
C LEU A 389 -1.91 5.42 21.73
N SER A 390 -1.02 5.88 22.60
CA SER A 390 -0.58 7.28 22.63
C SER A 390 0.17 7.66 21.35
N VAL A 391 1.10 6.80 20.91
CA VAL A 391 1.84 6.99 19.66
C VAL A 391 0.89 6.96 18.46
N ALA A 392 -0.04 6.01 18.42
CA ALA A 392 -1.07 5.94 17.38
C ALA A 392 -1.93 7.21 17.37
N GLY A 393 -2.55 7.58 18.50
CA GLY A 393 -3.39 8.76 18.61
C GLY A 393 -2.67 10.05 18.18
N TRP A 394 -1.39 10.18 18.53
CA TRP A 394 -0.56 11.30 18.08
C TRP A 394 -0.30 11.25 16.56
N ALA A 395 0.15 10.11 16.03
CA ALA A 395 0.46 9.94 14.61
C ALA A 395 -0.79 10.18 13.74
N TRP A 396 -1.90 9.52 14.05
CA TRP A 396 -3.16 9.70 13.33
C TRP A 396 -3.71 11.12 13.49
N GLY A 397 -3.67 11.70 14.70
CA GLY A 397 -4.19 13.04 14.95
C GLY A 397 -3.41 14.16 14.22
N ARG A 398 -2.09 14.03 14.11
CA ARG A 398 -1.21 15.02 13.46
C ARG A 398 -1.07 14.80 11.96
N CYS A 399 -0.89 13.55 11.53
CA CYS A 399 -0.56 13.25 10.14
C CYS A 399 -1.81 13.10 9.25
N TRP A 400 -3.00 12.83 9.82
CA TRP A 400 -4.23 12.70 9.04
C TRP A 400 -4.98 14.04 8.84
N ARG A 401 -4.70 15.05 9.68
CA ARG A 401 -5.30 16.39 9.55
C ARG A 401 -4.45 17.36 8.72
N ALA A 402 -3.23 16.98 8.35
CA ALA A 402 -2.27 17.78 7.59
C ALA A 402 -2.09 17.20 6.19
#